data_AF-A0A0D2RYF4-F1
#
_entry.id   AF-A0A0D2RYF4-F1
#
_cell.length_a   1.000
_cell.length_b   1.000
_cell.length_c   1.000
_cell.angle_alpha   90.00
_cell.angle_beta   90.00
_cell.angle_gamma   90.00
#
_symmetry.space_group_name_H-M   'P 1'
#
loop_
_entity.id
_entity.type
_entity.pdbx_description
1 polymer ?
#
loop_
_entity_poly.entity_id
_entity_poly.type
_entity_poly.pdbx_seq_one_letter_code
_entity_poly.pdbx_strand_id
1 'polypeptide(L)'
;MLFPPLCSDMGCHIDGFIAVVAHTHVVQEGLVNDRKADVIAAANTAAEVALRLVRPGKKNKDVTDAIQKVAAAYDCKIVEGVLSHQLKQFVIDGNKVILSVSNPDTRVDDAEFEENEVYAVDIVASTGEGKPKLLDEKQTTIYKRAVDKNYHLKMKTSRFIFSEINQKFPILPFTARALEEKRARLGLVECVNHDLLQPYPVLHEKPGDYVAHIKFTVLLMPNGSDRITLHPLQKLQPTKTIDDPEIKGWLALGTKTKKKGGGKKKKGKKNEDDKADAEPMDASKTDAAAS
;
A
#
# COMPACT_ATOMS: atom_id res chain seq x y z
N MET A 1 -1.24 -23.01 22.43
CA MET A 1 -1.18 -22.99 20.95
C MET A 1 -0.54 -21.67 20.54
N LEU A 2 0.67 -21.66 19.98
CA LEU A 2 1.23 -20.42 19.41
C LEU A 2 0.71 -20.31 17.97
N PHE A 3 -0.33 -19.50 17.75
CA PHE A 3 -0.85 -19.25 16.40
C PHE A 3 0.18 -18.47 15.58
N PRO A 4 0.54 -18.90 14.36
CA PRO A 4 1.38 -18.11 13.47
C PRO A 4 0.66 -16.80 13.10
N PRO A 5 1.40 -15.76 12.67
CA PRO A 5 0.80 -14.55 12.13
C PRO A 5 -0.08 -14.89 10.91
N LEU A 6 -1.29 -14.36 10.87
CA LEU A 6 -2.23 -14.46 9.76
C LEU A 6 -2.15 -13.18 8.92
N CYS A 7 -1.77 -13.33 7.65
CA CYS A 7 -1.86 -12.26 6.66
C CYS A 7 -3.21 -12.31 5.94
N SER A 8 -3.88 -11.16 5.83
CA SER A 8 -5.02 -10.95 4.94
C SER A 8 -4.62 -9.91 3.89
N ASP A 9 -4.63 -10.29 2.61
CA ASP A 9 -4.37 -9.40 1.47
C ASP A 9 -5.58 -9.42 0.53
N MET A 10 -6.12 -8.25 0.23
CA MET A 10 -7.28 -8.10 -0.64
C MET A 10 -7.27 -6.75 -1.36
N GLY A 11 -8.03 -6.70 -2.45
CA GLY A 11 -8.22 -5.47 -3.22
C GLY A 11 -9.60 -5.38 -3.82
N CYS A 12 -10.01 -4.16 -4.14
CA CYS A 12 -11.20 -3.87 -4.91
C CYS A 12 -10.88 -2.83 -5.99
N HIS A 13 -11.80 -2.66 -6.93
CA HIS A 13 -11.72 -1.59 -7.91
C HIS A 13 -13.09 -1.02 -8.24
N ILE A 14 -13.13 0.24 -8.64
CA ILE A 14 -14.30 0.90 -9.21
C ILE A 14 -13.84 1.55 -10.50
N ASP A 15 -14.46 1.22 -11.63
CA ASP A 15 -14.10 1.76 -12.96
C ASP A 15 -12.59 1.67 -13.29
N GLY A 16 -11.95 0.59 -12.83
CA GLY A 16 -10.52 0.36 -13.02
C GLY A 16 -9.59 1.09 -12.04
N PHE A 17 -10.11 1.94 -11.15
CA PHE A 17 -9.32 2.51 -10.05
C PHE A 17 -9.22 1.52 -8.91
N ILE A 18 -8.00 1.13 -8.57
CA ILE A 18 -7.70 0.01 -7.67
C ILE A 18 -7.37 0.52 -6.27
N ALA A 19 -7.89 -0.16 -5.25
CA ALA A 19 -7.48 0.00 -3.86
C ALA A 19 -7.12 -1.38 -3.29
N VAL A 20 -5.91 -1.50 -2.75
CA VAL A 20 -5.38 -2.72 -2.13
C VAL A 20 -5.00 -2.48 -0.68
N VAL A 21 -5.16 -3.52 0.13
CA VAL A 21 -4.81 -3.54 1.54
C VAL A 21 -4.33 -4.93 1.94
N ALA A 22 -3.22 -4.98 2.66
CA ALA A 22 -2.80 -6.19 3.35
C ALA A 22 -2.42 -5.86 4.79
N HIS A 23 -2.75 -6.79 5.68
CA HIS A 23 -2.42 -6.66 7.09
C HIS A 23 -2.12 -8.02 7.70
N THR A 24 -1.09 -8.04 8.55
CA THR A 24 -0.73 -9.20 9.35
C THR A 24 -1.09 -8.98 10.82
N HIS A 25 -1.85 -9.91 11.38
CA HIS A 25 -2.21 -9.95 12.81
C HIS A 25 -1.97 -11.34 13.39
N VAL A 26 -1.87 -11.45 14.71
CA VAL A 26 -1.80 -12.74 15.40
C VAL A 26 -3.17 -13.06 15.97
N VAL A 27 -3.65 -14.28 15.71
CA VAL A 27 -4.93 -14.78 16.25
C VAL A 27 -4.74 -15.13 17.73
N GLN A 28 -4.74 -14.10 18.59
CA GLN A 28 -4.68 -14.24 20.04
C GLN A 28 -5.32 -13.02 20.71
N GLU A 29 -5.84 -13.24 21.92
CA GLU A 29 -6.32 -12.16 22.78
C GLU A 29 -5.16 -11.55 23.57
N GLY A 30 -5.13 -10.23 23.69
CA GLY A 30 -4.12 -9.51 24.47
C GLY A 30 -2.89 -9.08 23.67
N LEU A 31 -1.77 -8.86 24.37
CA LEU A 31 -0.53 -8.36 23.78
C LEU A 31 0.19 -9.45 22.98
N VAL A 32 0.71 -9.07 21.81
CA VAL A 32 1.66 -9.90 21.04
C VAL A 32 3.06 -9.61 21.52
N ASN A 33 3.82 -10.66 21.84
CA ASN A 33 5.18 -10.61 22.34
C ASN A 33 6.14 -11.34 21.39
N ASP A 34 7.43 -11.36 21.78
CA ASP A 34 8.52 -12.10 21.13
C ASP A 34 8.78 -11.65 19.68
N ARG A 35 9.44 -12.51 18.90
CA ARG A 35 9.82 -12.28 17.50
C ARG A 35 8.63 -11.96 16.59
N LYS A 36 7.41 -12.39 16.95
CA LYS A 36 6.19 -12.04 16.23
C LYS A 36 5.85 -10.57 16.38
N ALA A 37 6.00 -10.02 17.59
CA ALA A 37 5.82 -8.60 17.83
C ALA A 37 6.87 -7.77 17.09
N ASP A 38 8.13 -8.24 17.10
CA ASP A 38 9.23 -7.56 16.40
C ASP A 38 8.97 -7.43 14.89
N VAL A 39 8.61 -8.53 14.21
CA VAL A 39 8.40 -8.51 12.76
C VAL A 39 7.17 -7.69 12.34
N ILE A 40 6.09 -7.75 13.12
CA ILE A 40 4.89 -6.94 12.86
C ILE A 40 5.17 -5.46 13.14
N ALA A 41 5.92 -5.13 14.20
CA ALA A 41 6.34 -3.76 14.49
C ALA A 41 7.30 -3.22 13.43
N ALA A 42 8.22 -4.05 12.93
CA ALA A 42 9.12 -3.71 11.84
C ALA A 42 8.35 -3.35 10.56
N ALA A 43 7.41 -4.21 10.14
CA ALA A 43 6.60 -3.97 8.95
C ALA A 43 5.71 -2.71 9.08
N ASN A 44 5.06 -2.52 10.24
CA ASN A 44 4.25 -1.31 10.49
C ASN A 44 5.09 -0.03 10.51
N THR A 45 6.25 -0.06 11.16
CA THR A 45 7.16 1.10 11.19
C THR A 45 7.69 1.42 9.80
N ALA A 46 8.08 0.39 9.03
CA ALA A 46 8.52 0.56 7.66
C ALA A 46 7.40 1.14 6.78
N ALA A 47 6.14 0.72 6.99
CA ALA A 47 4.98 1.30 6.32
C ALA A 47 4.76 2.78 6.66
N GLU A 48 4.93 3.17 7.92
CA GLU A 48 4.85 4.57 8.34
C GLU A 48 5.97 5.43 7.76
N VAL A 49 7.20 4.91 7.71
CA VAL A 49 8.34 5.58 7.07
C VAL A 49 8.12 5.70 5.56
N ALA A 50 7.70 4.61 4.90
CA ALA A 50 7.39 4.60 3.48
C ALA A 50 6.29 5.61 3.13
N LEU A 51 5.20 5.70 3.92
CA LEU A 51 4.15 6.72 3.69
C LEU A 51 4.72 8.15 3.66
N ARG A 52 5.73 8.43 4.48
CA ARG A 52 6.32 9.78 4.60
C ARG A 52 7.36 10.08 3.53
N LEU A 53 7.98 9.04 2.96
CA LEU A 53 9.00 9.15 1.91
C LEU A 53 8.41 9.07 0.50
N VAL A 54 7.31 8.34 0.30
CA VAL A 54 6.56 8.28 -0.96
C VAL A 54 5.77 9.57 -1.10
N ARG A 55 6.43 10.60 -1.64
CA ARG A 55 5.89 11.94 -1.87
C ARG A 55 6.55 12.58 -3.10
N PRO A 56 5.88 13.56 -3.76
CA PRO A 56 6.45 14.22 -4.93
C PRO A 56 7.85 14.79 -4.66
N GLY A 57 8.76 14.65 -5.63
CA GLY A 57 10.14 15.12 -5.53
C GLY A 57 11.13 14.17 -4.84
N LYS A 58 10.66 13.00 -4.39
CA LYS A 58 11.50 11.93 -3.80
C LYS A 58 11.70 10.80 -4.78
N LYS A 59 12.78 10.05 -4.57
CA LYS A 59 13.15 8.90 -5.40
C LYS A 59 12.68 7.60 -4.77
N ASN A 60 12.40 6.61 -5.61
CA ASN A 60 12.09 5.25 -5.17
C ASN A 60 13.20 4.61 -4.32
N LYS A 61 14.49 4.80 -4.67
CA LYS A 61 15.64 4.29 -3.90
C LYS A 61 15.67 4.76 -2.43
N ASP A 62 15.31 6.01 -2.16
CA ASP A 62 15.28 6.55 -0.80
C ASP A 62 14.32 5.73 0.10
N VAL A 63 13.22 5.24 -0.48
CA VAL A 63 12.24 4.39 0.23
C VAL A 63 12.83 3.02 0.49
N THR A 64 13.47 2.42 -0.52
CA THR A 64 14.13 1.10 -0.45
C THR A 64 15.18 1.04 0.65
N ASP A 65 16.03 2.06 0.76
CA ASP A 65 17.08 2.10 1.79
C ASP A 65 16.48 2.31 3.19
N ALA A 66 15.45 3.16 3.29
CA ALA A 66 14.80 3.45 4.57
C ALA A 66 14.06 2.24 5.16
N ILE A 67 13.29 1.50 4.35
CA ILE A 67 12.57 0.31 4.85
C ILE A 67 13.52 -0.80 5.30
N GLN A 68 14.67 -0.96 4.63
CA GLN A 68 15.70 -1.91 5.03
C GLN A 68 16.34 -1.51 6.36
N LYS A 69 16.65 -0.22 6.53
CA LYS A 69 17.18 0.31 7.79
C LYS A 69 16.22 0.09 8.95
N VAL A 70 14.92 0.31 8.71
CA VAL A 70 13.87 0.05 9.72
C VAL A 70 13.81 -1.44 10.07
N ALA A 71 13.79 -2.33 9.09
CA ALA A 71 13.74 -3.77 9.37
C ALA A 71 14.96 -4.24 10.18
N ALA A 72 16.16 -3.74 9.84
CA ALA A 72 17.38 -4.06 10.57
C ALA A 72 17.35 -3.62 12.03
N ALA A 73 16.69 -2.50 12.36
CA ALA A 73 16.53 -2.03 13.74
C ALA A 73 15.70 -2.99 14.62
N TYR A 74 14.91 -3.87 14.01
CA TYR A 74 14.12 -4.91 14.68
C TYR A 74 14.73 -6.32 14.54
N ASP A 75 16.00 -6.42 14.11
CA ASP A 75 16.65 -7.68 13.74
C ASP A 75 15.80 -8.50 12.73
N CYS A 76 15.14 -7.80 11.81
CA CYS A 76 14.34 -8.38 10.74
C CYS A 76 14.93 -8.02 9.38
N LYS A 77 14.54 -8.74 8.34
CA LYS A 77 14.93 -8.45 6.96
C LYS A 77 13.69 -8.18 6.11
N ILE A 78 13.81 -7.25 5.17
CA ILE A 78 12.79 -7.09 4.13
C ILE A 78 12.92 -8.26 3.15
N VAL A 79 11.78 -8.78 2.70
CA VAL A 79 11.73 -9.90 1.76
C VAL A 79 12.13 -9.45 0.35
N GLU A 80 13.03 -10.21 -0.25
CA GLU A 80 13.49 -10.02 -1.62
C GLU A 80 12.39 -10.32 -2.64
N GLY A 81 12.39 -9.59 -3.76
CA GLY A 81 11.42 -9.78 -4.86
C GLY A 81 10.06 -9.12 -4.65
N VAL A 82 9.83 -8.44 -3.53
CA VAL A 82 8.61 -7.63 -3.33
C VAL A 82 8.76 -6.28 -4.02
N LEU A 83 7.70 -5.89 -4.74
CA LEU A 83 7.64 -4.66 -5.53
C LEU A 83 6.40 -3.86 -5.15
N SER A 84 6.58 -2.57 -4.89
CA SER A 84 5.46 -1.62 -4.76
C SER A 84 5.21 -0.94 -6.09
N HIS A 85 4.01 -1.06 -6.63
CA HIS A 85 3.69 -0.60 -7.98
C HIS A 85 2.93 0.73 -7.98
N GLN A 86 3.20 1.55 -8.99
CA GLN A 86 2.29 2.61 -9.39
C GLN A 86 0.98 2.00 -9.89
N LEU A 87 -0.14 2.53 -9.43
CA LEU A 87 -1.48 2.18 -9.89
C LEU A 87 -1.95 3.18 -10.94
N LYS A 88 -2.54 2.69 -12.03
CA LYS A 88 -3.29 3.50 -13.01
C LYS A 88 -4.65 2.87 -13.25
N GLN A 89 -5.53 3.58 -13.96
CA GLN A 89 -6.81 3.01 -14.35
C GLN A 89 -6.60 1.71 -15.13
N PHE A 90 -7.19 0.62 -14.63
CA PHE A 90 -7.07 -0.74 -15.14
C PHE A 90 -5.67 -1.38 -15.06
N VAL A 91 -4.67 -0.71 -14.48
CA VAL A 91 -3.30 -1.21 -14.41
C VAL A 91 -2.86 -1.30 -12.94
N ILE A 92 -2.76 -2.54 -12.44
CA ILE A 92 -2.28 -2.83 -11.08
C ILE A 92 -0.75 -2.78 -10.96
N ASP A 93 -0.05 -3.07 -12.06
CA ASP A 93 1.42 -3.10 -12.09
C ASP A 93 1.93 -2.05 -13.08
N GLY A 94 1.99 -0.79 -12.64
CA GLY A 94 2.56 0.30 -13.42
C GLY A 94 4.09 0.23 -13.51
N ASN A 95 4.64 0.99 -14.46
CA ASN A 95 6.08 0.98 -14.78
C ASN A 95 6.96 1.60 -13.68
N LYS A 96 6.45 2.59 -12.93
CA LYS A 96 7.18 3.16 -11.79
C LYS A 96 7.02 2.21 -10.60
N VAL A 97 8.14 1.68 -10.13
CA VAL A 97 8.17 0.66 -9.09
C VAL A 97 9.14 1.06 -7.98
N ILE A 98 8.80 0.70 -6.74
CA ILE A 98 9.70 0.76 -5.59
C ILE A 98 10.12 -0.68 -5.30
N LEU A 99 11.42 -0.93 -5.35
CA LEU A 99 12.00 -2.23 -5.04
C LEU A 99 12.15 -2.36 -3.53
N SER A 100 11.72 -3.47 -2.94
CA SER A 100 11.84 -3.66 -1.49
C SER A 100 13.27 -3.95 -1.04
N VAL A 101 14.03 -4.71 -1.84
CA VAL A 101 15.45 -5.02 -1.62
C VAL A 101 16.19 -4.99 -2.95
N SER A 102 17.31 -4.27 -3.00
CA SER A 102 18.18 -4.20 -4.17
C SER A 102 18.91 -5.53 -4.40
N ASN A 103 18.60 -6.20 -5.51
CA ASN A 103 19.26 -7.45 -5.92
C ASN A 103 19.97 -7.29 -7.28
N PRO A 104 21.08 -7.99 -7.54
CA PRO A 104 21.80 -7.90 -8.83
C PRO A 104 20.93 -8.29 -10.03
N ASP A 105 20.02 -9.24 -9.81
CA ASP A 105 19.15 -9.83 -10.83
C ASP A 105 17.91 -8.99 -11.12
N THR A 106 17.52 -8.09 -10.22
CA THR A 106 16.31 -7.27 -10.34
C THR A 106 16.69 -5.81 -10.34
N ARG A 107 16.72 -5.22 -11.53
CA ARG A 107 16.97 -3.78 -11.72
C ARG A 107 15.65 -3.07 -11.97
N VAL A 108 15.43 -2.02 -11.21
CA VAL A 108 14.32 -1.08 -11.40
C VAL A 108 14.93 0.28 -11.73
N ASP A 109 14.32 0.98 -12.69
CA ASP A 109 14.78 2.31 -13.08
C ASP A 109 14.58 3.31 -11.94
N ASP A 110 15.49 4.29 -11.88
CA ASP A 110 15.35 5.40 -10.94
C ASP A 110 14.13 6.23 -11.34
N ALA A 111 13.16 6.26 -10.44
CA ALA A 111 11.91 6.99 -10.65
C ALA A 111 11.74 8.04 -9.55
N GLU A 112 11.38 9.24 -9.98
CA GLU A 112 10.92 10.30 -9.11
C GLU A 112 9.39 10.24 -9.02
N PHE A 113 8.88 10.40 -7.80
CA PHE A 113 7.45 10.49 -7.54
C PHE A 113 6.92 11.85 -8.01
N GLU A 114 5.77 11.84 -8.67
CA GLU A 114 5.10 13.02 -9.19
C GLU A 114 3.75 13.25 -8.50
N GLU A 115 3.23 14.48 -8.63
CA GLU A 115 1.89 14.80 -8.16
C GLU A 115 0.82 14.07 -8.99
N ASN A 116 -0.29 13.72 -8.34
CA ASN A 116 -1.43 12.98 -8.88
C ASN A 116 -1.12 11.53 -9.27
N GLU A 117 -0.03 10.96 -8.77
CA GLU A 117 0.25 9.53 -8.87
C GLU A 117 -0.37 8.75 -7.71
N VAL A 118 -0.65 7.48 -7.96
CA VAL A 118 -1.17 6.53 -6.95
C VAL A 118 -0.23 5.35 -6.85
N TYR A 119 0.06 4.90 -5.65
CA TYR A 119 0.95 3.77 -5.39
C TYR A 119 0.32 2.75 -4.45
N ALA A 120 0.52 1.47 -4.77
CA ALA A 120 0.35 0.37 -3.82
C ALA A 120 1.70 0.10 -3.16
N VAL A 121 1.86 0.58 -1.93
CA VAL A 121 3.06 0.32 -1.14
C VAL A 121 2.91 -1.05 -0.49
N ASP A 122 3.85 -1.95 -0.81
CA ASP A 122 3.86 -3.34 -0.37
C ASP A 122 5.15 -3.62 0.42
N ILE A 123 5.00 -3.95 1.70
CA ILE A 123 6.12 -4.19 2.63
C ILE A 123 5.93 -5.55 3.28
N VAL A 124 6.91 -6.42 3.04
CA VAL A 124 6.98 -7.74 3.66
C VAL A 124 8.29 -7.85 4.42
N ALA A 125 8.20 -8.07 5.73
CA ALA A 125 9.33 -8.28 6.62
C ALA A 125 9.35 -9.74 7.11
N SER A 126 10.54 -10.27 7.33
CA SER A 126 10.83 -11.64 7.77
C SER A 126 11.76 -11.61 8.97
N THR A 127 11.56 -12.52 9.94
CA THR A 127 12.53 -12.77 11.02
C THR A 127 13.75 -13.56 10.56
N GLY A 128 13.67 -14.18 9.37
CA GLY A 128 14.66 -15.06 8.80
C GLY A 128 15.61 -14.36 7.82
N GLU A 129 15.90 -15.01 6.69
CA GLU A 129 16.86 -14.51 5.70
C GLU A 129 16.27 -13.51 4.70
N GLY A 130 14.94 -13.42 4.58
CA GLY A 130 14.27 -12.56 3.60
C GLY A 130 14.27 -13.16 2.18
N LYS A 131 14.54 -14.47 2.06
CA LYS A 131 14.67 -15.19 0.77
C LYS A 131 13.64 -16.31 0.70
N PRO A 132 12.38 -15.98 0.38
CA PRO A 132 11.30 -16.94 0.40
C PRO A 132 11.43 -17.91 -0.78
N LYS A 133 11.04 -19.16 -0.56
CA LYS A 133 11.15 -20.24 -1.54
C LYS A 133 9.78 -20.71 -1.98
N LEU A 134 9.70 -21.10 -3.25
CA LEU A 134 8.56 -21.83 -3.76
C LEU A 134 8.66 -23.29 -3.30
N LEU A 135 7.68 -23.75 -2.52
CA LEU A 135 7.62 -25.15 -2.04
C LEU A 135 6.82 -26.05 -3.00
N ASP A 136 5.68 -25.55 -3.48
CA ASP A 136 4.79 -26.30 -4.36
C ASP A 136 4.12 -25.36 -5.37
N GLU A 137 4.43 -25.54 -6.65
CA GLU A 137 3.81 -24.81 -7.76
C GLU A 137 2.29 -24.97 -7.78
N LYS A 138 1.76 -26.11 -7.32
CA LYS A 138 0.32 -26.43 -7.33
C LYS A 138 -0.50 -25.59 -6.35
N GLN A 139 0.15 -24.92 -5.39
CA GLN A 139 -0.52 -24.00 -4.47
C GLN A 139 -0.84 -22.65 -5.12
N THR A 140 -0.24 -22.36 -6.27
CA THR A 140 -0.54 -21.16 -7.05
C THR A 140 -1.97 -21.20 -7.54
N THR A 141 -2.80 -20.30 -7.02
CA THR A 141 -4.22 -20.20 -7.39
C THR A 141 -4.60 -18.81 -7.87
N ILE A 142 -3.70 -17.84 -7.80
CA ILE A 142 -3.92 -16.46 -8.23
C ILE A 142 -3.16 -16.23 -9.53
N TYR A 143 -3.86 -15.67 -10.52
CA TYR A 143 -3.32 -15.38 -11.84
C TYR A 143 -3.78 -13.99 -12.29
N LYS A 144 -2.96 -13.34 -13.12
CA LYS A 144 -3.32 -12.12 -13.84
C LYS A 144 -3.14 -12.34 -15.33
N ARG A 145 -3.98 -11.74 -16.15
CA ARG A 145 -3.83 -11.81 -17.60
C ARG A 145 -2.71 -10.89 -18.10
N ALA A 146 -1.84 -11.42 -18.96
CA ALA A 146 -0.90 -10.64 -19.75
C ALA A 146 -1.61 -10.13 -21.01
N VAL A 147 -1.98 -8.85 -21.02
CA VAL A 147 -2.74 -8.24 -22.13
C VAL A 147 -1.90 -7.98 -23.39
N ASP A 148 -0.58 -7.94 -23.22
CA ASP A 148 0.43 -7.74 -24.27
C ASP A 148 0.79 -9.04 -25.00
N LYS A 149 0.45 -10.21 -24.42
CA LYS A 149 0.74 -11.52 -24.99
C LYS A 149 -0.45 -12.05 -25.77
N ASN A 150 -0.19 -12.50 -26.98
CA ASN A 150 -1.19 -13.15 -27.82
C ASN A 150 -0.65 -14.49 -28.30
N TYR A 151 -1.38 -15.55 -28.00
CA TYR A 151 -1.04 -16.90 -28.38
C TYR A 151 -2.31 -17.68 -28.73
N HIS A 152 -2.23 -18.47 -29.80
CA HIS A 152 -3.35 -19.27 -30.26
C HIS A 152 -3.38 -20.61 -29.52
N LEU A 153 -4.16 -20.66 -28.42
CA LEU A 153 -4.34 -21.86 -27.59
C LEU A 153 -4.84 -23.05 -28.42
N LYS A 154 -4.17 -24.20 -28.27
CA LYS A 154 -4.45 -25.42 -29.04
C LYS A 154 -5.56 -26.25 -28.41
N MET A 155 -5.67 -26.29 -27.08
CA MET A 155 -6.70 -27.07 -26.42
C MET A 155 -8.06 -26.35 -26.39
N LYS A 156 -9.15 -27.11 -26.64
CA LYS A 156 -10.53 -26.60 -26.51
C LYS A 156 -10.81 -26.07 -25.11
N THR A 157 -10.31 -26.78 -24.08
CA THR A 157 -10.47 -26.40 -22.67
C THR A 157 -9.81 -25.08 -22.34
N SER A 158 -8.57 -24.86 -22.79
CA SER A 158 -7.83 -23.61 -22.55
C SER A 158 -8.48 -22.42 -23.24
N ARG A 159 -8.96 -22.58 -24.48
CA ARG A 159 -9.72 -21.52 -25.18
C ARG A 159 -10.99 -21.13 -24.42
N PHE A 160 -11.72 -22.11 -23.89
CA PHE A 160 -12.93 -21.85 -23.10
C PHE A 160 -12.60 -21.08 -21.82
N ILE A 161 -11.62 -21.55 -21.04
CA ILE A 161 -11.18 -20.90 -19.80
C ILE A 161 -10.63 -19.49 -20.07
N PHE A 162 -9.82 -19.31 -21.10
CA PHE A 162 -9.29 -18.01 -21.48
C PHE A 162 -10.39 -17.03 -21.89
N SER A 163 -11.42 -17.51 -22.61
CA SER A 163 -12.60 -16.70 -22.94
C SER A 163 -13.38 -16.30 -21.68
N GLU A 164 -13.56 -17.21 -20.72
CA GLU A 164 -14.22 -16.93 -19.44
C GLU A 164 -13.44 -15.87 -18.65
N ILE A 165 -12.11 -16.02 -18.56
CA ILE A 165 -11.21 -15.06 -17.92
C ILE A 165 -11.33 -13.68 -18.59
N ASN A 166 -11.32 -13.61 -19.92
CA ASN A 166 -11.44 -12.34 -20.64
C ASN A 166 -12.77 -11.62 -20.39
N GLN A 167 -13.84 -12.36 -20.12
CA GLN A 167 -15.16 -11.79 -19.83
C GLN A 167 -15.30 -11.36 -18.37
N LYS A 168 -14.85 -12.19 -17.42
CA LYS A 168 -15.02 -11.94 -15.98
C LYS A 168 -13.89 -11.10 -15.35
N PHE A 169 -12.65 -11.35 -15.79
CA PHE A 169 -11.42 -10.81 -15.20
C PHE A 169 -10.47 -10.32 -16.30
N PRO A 170 -10.85 -9.28 -17.06
CA PRO A 170 -10.16 -8.91 -18.29
C PRO A 170 -8.71 -8.46 -18.07
N ILE A 171 -8.39 -7.90 -16.90
CA ILE A 171 -7.10 -7.22 -16.65
C ILE A 171 -6.58 -7.44 -15.21
N LEU A 172 -7.47 -7.55 -14.22
CA LEU A 172 -7.09 -7.65 -12.82
C LEU A 172 -6.82 -9.10 -12.37
N PRO A 173 -6.04 -9.29 -11.28
CA PRO A 173 -5.79 -10.61 -10.73
C PRO A 173 -7.08 -11.31 -10.30
N PHE A 174 -7.13 -12.63 -10.48
CA PHE A 174 -8.25 -13.47 -10.11
C PHE A 174 -7.79 -14.79 -9.49
N THR A 175 -8.69 -15.40 -8.72
CA THR A 175 -8.49 -16.73 -8.14
C THR A 175 -9.05 -17.80 -9.08
N ALA A 176 -8.31 -18.90 -9.30
CA ALA A 176 -8.77 -20.06 -10.06
C ALA A 176 -10.08 -20.66 -9.51
N ARG A 177 -10.38 -20.44 -8.23
CA ARG A 177 -11.66 -20.82 -7.59
C ARG A 177 -12.89 -20.12 -8.19
N ALA A 178 -12.72 -18.98 -8.86
CA ALA A 178 -13.83 -18.26 -9.50
C ALA A 178 -14.16 -18.76 -10.92
N LEU A 179 -13.36 -19.70 -11.44
CA LEU A 179 -13.55 -20.35 -12.72
C LEU A 179 -14.32 -21.67 -12.56
N GLU A 180 -14.81 -22.20 -13.68
CA GLU A 180 -15.52 -23.49 -13.68
C GLU A 180 -14.56 -24.67 -13.34
N GLU A 181 -14.77 -25.26 -12.16
CA GLU A 181 -13.83 -26.18 -11.48
C GLU A 181 -13.42 -27.41 -12.32
N LYS A 182 -14.36 -27.99 -13.09
CA LYS A 182 -14.13 -29.22 -13.87
C LYS A 182 -13.06 -29.07 -14.97
N ARG A 183 -12.77 -27.84 -15.39
CA ARG A 183 -11.93 -27.55 -16.57
C ARG A 183 -10.79 -26.57 -16.30
N ALA A 184 -10.83 -25.84 -15.20
CA ALA A 184 -9.90 -24.76 -14.88
C ALA A 184 -8.44 -25.23 -14.82
N ARG A 185 -8.11 -26.27 -14.04
CA ARG A 185 -6.71 -26.67 -13.78
C ARG A 185 -5.93 -26.99 -15.05
N LEU A 186 -6.50 -27.79 -15.95
CA LEU A 186 -5.84 -28.18 -17.20
C LEU A 186 -5.70 -27.00 -18.17
N GLY A 187 -6.74 -26.16 -18.26
CA GLY A 187 -6.73 -24.99 -19.15
C GLY A 187 -5.74 -23.91 -18.71
N LEU A 188 -5.56 -23.74 -17.40
CA LEU A 188 -4.62 -22.75 -16.83
C LEU A 188 -3.16 -23.11 -17.15
N VAL A 189 -2.79 -24.39 -17.14
CA VAL A 189 -1.40 -24.83 -17.41
C VAL A 189 -0.93 -24.37 -18.80
N GLU A 190 -1.74 -24.56 -19.85
CA GLU A 190 -1.38 -24.09 -21.20
C GLU A 190 -1.29 -22.55 -21.25
N CYS A 191 -2.19 -21.85 -20.56
CA CYS A 191 -2.18 -20.39 -20.54
C CYS A 191 -0.94 -19.81 -19.82
N VAL A 192 -0.48 -20.45 -18.74
CA VAL A 192 0.74 -20.06 -18.03
C VAL A 192 1.98 -20.40 -18.83
N ASN A 193 2.06 -21.60 -19.42
CA ASN A 193 3.22 -22.04 -20.22
C ASN A 193 3.46 -21.20 -21.48
N HIS A 194 2.44 -20.49 -21.96
CA HIS A 194 2.52 -19.59 -23.11
C HIS A 194 2.41 -18.11 -22.71
N ASP A 195 2.69 -17.78 -21.45
CA ASP A 195 2.76 -16.43 -20.91
C ASP A 195 1.47 -15.60 -21.07
N LEU A 196 0.33 -16.23 -21.33
CA LEU A 196 -0.97 -15.54 -21.38
C LEU A 196 -1.46 -15.16 -19.98
N LEU A 197 -1.02 -15.90 -18.96
CA LEU A 197 -1.32 -15.66 -17.57
C LEU A 197 -0.03 -15.57 -16.76
N GLN A 198 0.11 -14.50 -15.98
CA GLN A 198 1.15 -14.31 -14.99
C GLN A 198 0.71 -14.94 -13.65
N PRO A 199 1.42 -15.96 -13.13
CA PRO A 199 1.12 -16.56 -11.83
C PRO A 199 1.60 -15.69 -10.67
N TYR A 200 0.86 -15.74 -9.55
CA TYR A 200 1.28 -15.20 -8.25
C TYR A 200 1.59 -16.36 -7.31
N PRO A 201 2.84 -16.87 -7.30
CA PRO A 201 3.20 -18.08 -6.58
C PRO A 201 3.11 -17.89 -5.06
N VAL A 202 2.80 -18.98 -4.35
CA VAL A 202 2.82 -19.00 -2.89
C VAL A 202 4.25 -19.24 -2.42
N LEU A 203 4.83 -18.24 -1.78
CA LEU A 203 6.20 -18.27 -1.28
C LEU A 203 6.23 -18.52 0.24
N HIS A 204 7.21 -19.29 0.70
CA HIS A 204 7.37 -19.65 2.10
C HIS A 204 8.76 -19.32 2.60
N GLU A 205 8.85 -18.85 3.84
CA GLU A 205 10.11 -18.74 4.58
C GLU A 205 10.50 -20.06 5.27
N LYS A 206 11.70 -20.10 5.84
CA LYS A 206 12.16 -21.28 6.58
C LYS A 206 11.20 -21.63 7.74
N PRO A 207 10.93 -22.92 8.00
CA PRO A 207 10.10 -23.32 9.13
C PRO A 207 10.65 -22.77 10.44
N GLY A 208 9.80 -22.06 11.20
CA GLY A 208 10.17 -21.42 12.47
C GLY A 208 10.36 -19.91 12.37
N ASP A 209 10.56 -19.38 11.17
CA ASP A 209 10.57 -17.93 10.92
C ASP A 209 9.16 -17.37 10.72
N TYR A 210 8.99 -16.10 11.04
CA TYR A 210 7.73 -15.36 10.93
C TYR A 210 7.85 -14.28 9.86
N VAL A 211 6.77 -14.09 9.11
CA VAL A 211 6.65 -13.06 8.08
C VAL A 211 5.48 -12.13 8.44
N ALA A 212 5.69 -10.83 8.30
CA ALA A 212 4.65 -9.82 8.39
C ALA A 212 4.56 -9.04 7.09
N HIS A 213 3.34 -8.92 6.58
CA HIS A 213 2.99 -8.24 5.35
C HIS A 213 2.01 -7.10 5.66
N ILE A 214 2.40 -5.90 5.24
CA ILE A 214 1.59 -4.68 5.31
C ILE A 214 1.56 -4.07 3.91
N LYS A 215 0.36 -3.83 3.39
CA LYS A 215 0.15 -3.17 2.10
C LYS A 215 -0.92 -2.11 2.23
N PHE A 216 -0.67 -0.96 1.62
CA PHE A 216 -1.64 0.14 1.59
C PHE A 216 -1.56 0.90 0.28
N THR A 217 -2.66 1.57 -0.06
CA THR A 217 -2.75 2.44 -1.24
C THR A 217 -2.62 3.90 -0.80
N VAL A 218 -1.74 4.63 -1.48
CA VAL A 218 -1.45 6.05 -1.21
C VAL A 218 -1.66 6.90 -2.47
N LEU A 219 -2.30 8.05 -2.30
CA LEU A 219 -2.51 9.06 -3.33
C LEU A 219 -1.55 10.22 -3.09
N LEU A 220 -0.81 10.62 -4.12
CA LEU A 220 0.11 11.75 -4.05
C LEU A 220 -0.60 13.02 -4.48
N MET A 221 -1.26 13.68 -3.54
CA MET A 221 -1.97 14.93 -3.80
C MET A 221 -1.01 16.13 -3.69
N PRO A 222 -1.32 17.29 -4.29
CA PRO A 222 -0.49 18.50 -4.16
C PRO A 222 -0.33 18.99 -2.70
N ASN A 223 -1.22 18.58 -1.79
CA ASN A 223 -1.14 18.88 -0.35
C ASN A 223 -0.42 17.79 0.46
N GLY A 224 0.13 16.76 -0.19
CA GLY A 224 0.86 15.66 0.43
C GLY A 224 0.25 14.28 0.16
N SER A 225 0.83 13.27 0.79
CA SER A 225 0.49 11.87 0.57
C SER A 225 -0.71 11.47 1.43
N ASP A 226 -1.77 10.93 0.81
CA ASP A 226 -2.99 10.50 1.48
C ASP A 226 -3.16 8.98 1.42
N ARG A 227 -3.17 8.34 2.59
CA ARG A 227 -3.39 6.89 2.70
C ARG A 227 -4.89 6.62 2.70
N ILE A 228 -5.38 5.89 1.69
CA ILE A 228 -6.82 5.60 1.56
C ILE A 228 -7.23 4.23 2.11
N THR A 229 -6.29 3.30 2.26
CA THR A 229 -6.55 2.00 2.87
C THR A 229 -5.89 1.90 4.24
N LEU A 230 -6.66 1.43 5.21
CA LEU A 230 -6.30 1.37 6.62
C LEU A 230 -6.66 0.00 7.18
N HIS A 231 -5.94 -0.43 8.20
CA HIS A 231 -6.24 -1.62 8.97
C HIS A 231 -6.12 -1.31 10.46
N PRO A 232 -6.86 -2.02 11.33
CA PRO A 232 -6.68 -1.89 12.76
C PRO A 232 -5.26 -2.32 13.17
N LEU A 233 -4.68 -1.63 14.14
CA LEU A 233 -3.39 -2.00 14.72
C LEU A 233 -3.61 -2.85 15.97
N GLN A 234 -2.99 -4.03 15.99
CA GLN A 234 -2.95 -4.87 17.19
C GLN A 234 -1.99 -4.27 18.23
N LYS A 235 -2.25 -4.50 19.52
CA LYS A 235 -1.32 -4.10 20.59
C LYS A 235 -0.11 -5.02 20.59
N LEU A 236 1.07 -4.45 20.34
CA LEU A 236 2.34 -5.16 20.25
C LEU A 236 3.25 -4.72 21.40
N GLN A 237 4.04 -5.65 21.93
CA GLN A 237 5.17 -5.36 22.80
C GLN A 237 6.45 -5.91 22.14
N PRO A 238 7.02 -5.16 21.19
CA PRO A 238 8.29 -5.56 20.58
C PRO A 238 9.40 -5.57 21.62
N THR A 239 10.34 -6.50 21.47
CA THR A 239 11.54 -6.59 22.32
C THR A 239 12.56 -5.50 21.98
N LYS A 240 12.45 -4.95 20.76
CA LYS A 240 13.35 -3.93 20.22
C LYS A 240 12.71 -2.54 20.23
N THR A 241 13.50 -1.54 20.59
CA THR A 241 13.11 -0.13 20.54
C THR A 241 13.85 0.58 19.40
N ILE A 242 13.15 1.48 18.71
CA ILE A 242 13.75 2.29 17.67
C ILE A 242 14.55 3.40 18.35
N ASP A 243 15.87 3.27 18.36
CA ASP A 243 16.76 4.31 18.88
C ASP A 243 17.53 5.08 17.81
N ASP A 244 17.48 4.61 16.56
CA ASP A 244 18.16 5.27 15.45
C ASP A 244 17.57 6.68 15.19
N PRO A 245 18.41 7.74 15.19
CA PRO A 245 17.96 9.11 15.03
C PRO A 245 17.40 9.40 13.63
N GLU A 246 17.85 8.66 12.60
CA GLU A 246 17.37 8.83 11.24
C GLU A 246 15.95 8.28 11.09
N ILE A 247 15.68 7.10 11.68
CA ILE A 247 14.33 6.52 11.70
C ILE A 247 13.36 7.45 12.44
N LYS A 248 13.78 7.99 13.61
CA LYS A 248 13.00 9.00 14.33
C LYS A 248 12.77 10.25 13.49
N GLY A 249 13.79 10.69 12.74
CA GLY A 249 13.70 11.80 11.80
C GLY A 249 12.66 11.57 10.71
N TRP A 250 12.64 10.38 10.08
CA TRP A 250 11.63 10.03 9.09
C TRP A 250 10.23 9.97 9.70
N LEU A 251 10.06 9.35 10.87
CA LEU A 251 8.76 9.26 11.54
C LEU A 251 8.20 10.63 11.96
N ALA A 252 9.07 11.60 12.22
CA ALA A 252 8.69 12.98 12.53
C ALA A 252 8.24 13.79 11.30
N LEU A 253 8.48 13.31 10.07
CA LEU A 253 8.00 13.99 8.87
C LEU A 253 6.46 13.99 8.83
N GLY A 254 5.89 15.14 8.47
CA GLY A 254 4.46 15.26 8.21
C GLY A 254 4.07 14.60 6.88
N THR A 255 2.92 13.91 6.86
CA THR A 255 2.37 13.26 5.66
C THR A 255 1.61 14.26 4.77
N LYS A 256 1.04 15.31 5.35
CA LYS A 256 0.38 16.42 4.64
C LYS A 256 1.05 17.75 4.97
N THR A 257 1.26 18.58 3.95
CA THR A 257 1.66 19.97 4.17
C THR A 257 0.44 20.75 4.65
N LYS A 258 0.52 21.35 5.84
CA LYS A 258 -0.48 22.34 6.23
C LYS A 258 -0.42 23.46 5.19
N LYS A 259 -1.51 23.70 4.45
CA LYS A 259 -1.70 24.96 3.72
C LYS A 259 -1.32 26.09 4.68
N LYS A 260 -0.30 26.89 4.33
CA LYS A 260 -0.15 28.23 4.92
C LYS A 260 -1.41 28.99 4.54
N GLY A 261 -2.43 28.90 5.38
CA GLY A 261 -3.60 29.76 5.30
C GLY A 261 -3.10 31.19 5.48
N GLY A 262 -3.14 31.96 4.40
CA GLY A 262 -3.00 33.40 4.41
C GLY A 262 -4.12 34.02 5.24
N GLY A 263 -3.90 34.09 6.56
CA GLY A 263 -4.72 34.83 7.50
C GLY A 263 -3.82 35.86 8.16
N LYS A 264 -3.61 36.99 7.48
CA LYS A 264 -2.95 38.18 8.01
C LYS A 264 -3.73 38.58 9.27
N LYS A 265 -3.22 38.20 10.45
CA LYS A 265 -3.65 38.77 11.74
C LYS A 265 -3.33 40.25 11.66
N LYS A 266 -4.31 41.05 11.21
CA LYS A 266 -4.27 42.51 11.23
C LYS A 266 -4.35 42.91 12.70
N LYS A 267 -3.18 42.90 13.34
CA LYS A 267 -2.98 43.41 14.69
C LYS A 267 -3.26 44.91 14.59
N GLY A 268 -4.33 45.35 15.26
CA GLY A 268 -4.75 46.75 15.28
C GLY A 268 -3.59 47.64 15.66
N LYS A 269 -3.36 48.66 14.84
CA LYS A 269 -2.58 49.83 15.21
C LYS A 269 -3.48 51.03 14.94
N LYS A 270 -3.82 51.72 16.03
CA LYS A 270 -4.45 53.05 16.10
C LYS A 270 -3.94 53.96 14.99
N ASN A 271 -4.87 54.68 14.36
CA ASN A 271 -4.70 56.10 14.07
C ASN A 271 -6.00 56.79 14.49
N GLU A 272 -5.87 57.67 15.49
CA GLU A 272 -6.78 58.78 15.77
C GLU A 272 -6.64 59.85 14.65
N ASP A 273 -7.64 60.72 14.58
CA ASP A 273 -7.82 61.89 13.71
C ASP A 273 -8.38 61.56 12.30
N ASP A 274 -9.50 62.11 11.82
CA ASP A 274 -10.14 63.39 12.14
C ASP A 274 -11.66 63.38 11.80
N LYS A 275 -12.35 64.34 12.42
CA LYS A 275 -13.78 64.68 12.47
C LYS A 275 -14.64 64.49 11.22
N ALA A 276 -15.91 64.08 11.44
CA ALA A 276 -17.10 64.81 10.96
C ALA A 276 -18.38 64.29 11.64
N ASP A 277 -19.25 65.23 12.03
CA ASP A 277 -20.49 65.10 12.79
C ASP A 277 -21.48 64.03 12.31
N ALA A 278 -22.11 63.37 13.28
CA ALA A 278 -23.44 62.78 13.13
C ALA A 278 -24.17 62.78 14.49
N GLU A 279 -25.04 63.76 14.69
CA GLU A 279 -26.11 63.72 15.70
C GLU A 279 -27.28 62.81 15.24
N PRO A 280 -28.15 62.35 16.15
CA PRO A 280 -28.36 60.91 16.33
C PRO A 280 -29.77 60.41 15.95
N MET A 281 -29.84 59.08 15.81
CA MET A 281 -30.91 58.15 16.19
C MET A 281 -32.38 58.62 16.13
N ASP A 282 -33.18 57.91 15.33
CA ASP A 282 -34.53 57.53 15.75
C ASP A 282 -34.77 56.03 15.56
N ALA A 283 -35.38 55.43 16.57
CA ALA A 283 -35.63 54.03 16.75
C ALA A 283 -37.13 53.76 16.53
N SER A 284 -37.49 53.14 15.40
CA SER A 284 -38.84 52.61 15.22
C SER A 284 -38.91 51.13 15.63
N LYS A 285 -39.63 50.90 16.72
CA LYS A 285 -40.01 49.61 17.31
C LYS A 285 -40.92 48.78 16.40
N THR A 286 -40.59 47.49 16.35
CA THR A 286 -41.45 46.27 16.35
C THR A 286 -42.92 46.35 15.96
N ASP A 287 -43.27 45.47 15.02
CA ASP A 287 -44.58 44.91 14.71
C ASP A 287 -45.40 44.46 15.94
N ALA A 288 -46.73 44.65 15.87
CA ALA A 288 -47.72 43.63 16.24
C ALA A 288 -49.14 44.08 15.84
N ALA A 289 -49.79 43.30 14.99
CA ALA A 289 -51.23 43.31 14.76
C ALA A 289 -51.79 41.97 15.24
N ALA A 290 -52.71 42.00 16.22
CA ALA A 290 -53.77 41.00 16.42
C ALA A 290 -54.70 41.46 17.56
N SER A 291 -55.97 41.62 17.19
CA SER A 291 -57.22 41.51 17.97
C SER A 291 -57.37 42.27 19.29
#